data_AF-A0A3D1EYD1-F1
#
_entry.id   AF-A0A3D1EYD1-F1
#
_cell.length_a   1.000
_cell.length_b   1.000
_cell.length_c   1.000
_cell.angle_alpha   90.00
_cell.angle_beta   90.00
_cell.angle_gamma   90.00
#
_symmetry.space_group_name_H-M   'P 1'
#
loop_
_entity.id
_entity.type
_entity.pdbx_description
1 polymer ?
#
loop_
_entity_poly.entity_id
_entity_poly.type
_entity_poly.pdbx_seq_one_letter_code
_entity_poly.pdbx_strand_id
1 'polypeptide(L)'
;MTAHTLAMDKMLPTHAKVQIALQKQISQMQIGDKLIPERVMAEHFGVSRPTLRKAISRLCEDGILESRQGSGTFLMRPLHQPIQAAKRTRMLGLLMPTVRNPMIAQLVEAIEQVATA
;
A
#
# COMPACT_ATOMS: atom_id res chain seq x y z
N MET A 1 -28.51 -10.15 4.32
CA MET A 1 -27.51 -9.35 3.57
C MET A 1 -26.11 -9.91 3.85
N THR A 2 -25.79 -11.12 3.37
CA THR A 2 -24.62 -11.89 3.86
C THR A 2 -24.00 -12.79 2.79
N ALA A 3 -24.11 -12.44 1.50
CA ALA A 3 -23.65 -13.29 0.39
C ALA A 3 -22.52 -12.68 -0.46
N HIS A 4 -22.16 -11.39 -0.31
CA HIS A 4 -21.17 -10.76 -1.19
C HIS A 4 -19.70 -10.95 -0.74
N THR A 5 -19.45 -11.28 0.53
CA THR A 5 -18.09 -11.39 1.07
C THR A 5 -17.38 -12.69 0.66
N LEU A 6 -18.12 -13.79 0.42
CA LEU A 6 -17.51 -15.09 0.12
C LEU A 6 -16.91 -15.22 -1.30
N ALA A 7 -17.27 -14.36 -2.24
CA ALA A 7 -16.77 -14.45 -3.62
C ALA A 7 -15.35 -13.88 -3.79
N MET A 8 -14.94 -12.93 -2.93
CA MET A 8 -13.62 -12.31 -2.98
C MET A 8 -12.49 -13.26 -2.56
N ASP A 9 -12.81 -14.27 -1.76
CA ASP A 9 -11.85 -15.26 -1.27
C ASP A 9 -11.37 -16.21 -2.39
N LYS A 10 -12.17 -16.38 -3.45
CA LYS A 10 -11.86 -17.27 -4.58
C LYS A 10 -11.12 -16.58 -5.74
N MET A 11 -11.05 -15.24 -5.78
CA MET A 11 -10.50 -14.48 -6.90
C MET A 11 -9.07 -13.97 -6.70
N LEU A 12 -8.52 -14.03 -5.48
CA LEU A 12 -7.17 -13.51 -5.23
C LEU A 12 -6.13 -14.65 -5.17
N PRO A 13 -5.09 -14.63 -6.04
CA PRO A 13 -4.00 -15.59 -5.96
C PRO A 13 -3.38 -15.62 -4.56
N THR A 14 -3.00 -16.79 -4.06
CA THR A 14 -2.47 -16.96 -2.69
C THR A 14 -1.30 -16.02 -2.39
N HIS A 15 -0.44 -15.77 -3.38
CA HIS A 15 0.68 -14.82 -3.24
C HIS A 15 0.22 -13.38 -3.01
N ALA A 16 -0.85 -12.94 -3.67
CA ALA A 16 -1.40 -11.59 -3.49
C ALA A 16 -2.07 -11.45 -2.11
N LYS A 17 -2.75 -12.47 -1.60
CA LYS A 17 -3.29 -12.47 -0.22
C LYS A 17 -2.19 -12.30 0.82
N VAL A 18 -1.10 -13.05 0.67
CA VAL A 18 0.06 -12.97 1.57
C VAL A 18 0.71 -11.58 1.54
N GLN A 19 0.85 -10.98 0.35
CA GLN A 19 1.41 -9.65 0.21
C GLN A 19 0.53 -8.59 0.89
N ILE A 20 -0.78 -8.64 0.70
CA ILE A 20 -1.72 -7.73 1.38
C ILE A 20 -1.67 -7.91 2.90
N ALA A 21 -1.62 -9.15 3.39
CA ALA A 21 -1.53 -9.45 4.81
C ALA A 21 -0.29 -8.81 5.45
N LEU A 22 0.88 -9.03 4.83
CA LEU A 22 2.15 -8.45 5.28
C LEU A 22 2.14 -6.93 5.18
N GLN A 23 1.68 -6.37 4.07
CA GLN A 23 1.58 -4.93 3.86
C GLN A 23 0.72 -4.28 4.95
N LYS A 24 -0.46 -4.84 5.22
CA LYS A 24 -1.39 -4.33 6.23
C LYS A 24 -0.76 -4.35 7.62
N GLN A 25 -0.13 -5.46 7.99
CA GLN A 25 0.52 -5.58 9.29
C GLN A 25 1.68 -4.60 9.43
N ILE A 26 2.59 -4.56 8.45
CA ILE A 26 3.80 -3.75 8.53
C ILE A 26 3.49 -2.24 8.42
N SER A 27 2.41 -1.85 7.74
CA SER A 27 2.00 -0.43 7.65
C SER A 27 1.63 0.20 8.99
N GLN A 28 1.32 -0.61 10.00
CA GLN A 28 0.92 -0.16 11.34
C GLN A 28 2.06 -0.29 12.36
N MET A 29 3.25 -0.73 11.92
CA MET A 29 4.39 -1.02 12.79
C MET A 29 5.44 0.10 12.73
N GLN A 30 6.11 0.31 13.86
CA GLN A 30 7.32 1.11 13.96
C GLN A 30 8.57 0.22 13.87
N ILE A 31 9.72 0.83 13.55
CA ILE A 31 11.00 0.11 13.56
C ILE A 31 11.24 -0.44 14.97
N GLY A 32 11.59 -1.72 15.06
CA GLY A 32 11.74 -2.47 16.30
C GLY A 32 10.50 -3.26 16.71
N ASP A 33 9.33 -3.01 16.12
CA ASP A 33 8.13 -3.76 16.46
C ASP A 33 8.21 -5.22 16.01
N LYS A 34 7.62 -6.09 16.85
CA LYS A 34 7.53 -7.52 16.59
C LYS A 34 6.34 -7.84 15.70
N LEU A 35 6.61 -8.57 14.62
CA LEU A 35 5.59 -9.15 13.76
C LEU A 35 4.78 -10.20 14.53
N ILE A 36 3.47 -10.25 14.29
CA ILE A 36 2.63 -11.31 14.84
C ILE A 36 3.12 -12.69 14.37
N PRO A 37 2.95 -13.76 15.19
CA PRO A 37 3.42 -15.09 14.83
C PRO A 37 2.83 -15.59 13.49
N GLU A 38 3.65 -16.29 12.69
CA GLU A 38 3.23 -16.83 11.38
C GLU A 38 1.92 -17.62 11.45
N ARG A 39 1.73 -18.41 12.52
CA ARG A 39 0.53 -19.21 12.72
C ARG A 39 -0.73 -18.34 12.81
N VAL A 40 -0.67 -17.31 13.66
CA VAL A 40 -1.79 -16.39 13.89
C VAL A 40 -2.08 -15.61 12.62
N MET A 41 -1.04 -15.15 11.92
CA MET A 41 -1.19 -14.41 10.67
C MET A 41 -1.77 -15.28 9.55
N ALA A 42 -1.35 -16.54 9.43
CA ALA A 42 -1.91 -17.48 8.46
C ALA A 42 -3.42 -17.72 8.69
N GLU A 43 -3.82 -17.89 9.95
CA GLU A 43 -5.22 -18.06 10.36
C GLU A 43 -6.06 -16.79 10.10
N HIS A 44 -5.55 -15.62 10.50
CA HIS A 44 -6.25 -14.34 10.32
C HIS A 44 -6.53 -13.98 8.86
N PHE A 45 -5.61 -14.33 7.95
CA PHE A 45 -5.69 -13.93 6.55
C PHE A 45 -6.07 -15.08 5.60
N GLY A 46 -6.32 -16.29 6.12
CA GLY A 46 -6.73 -17.44 5.30
C GLY A 46 -5.67 -17.87 4.29
N VAL A 47 -4.38 -17.81 4.66
CA VAL A 47 -3.24 -18.14 3.78
C VAL A 47 -2.43 -19.32 4.32
N SER A 48 -1.73 -20.03 3.44
CA SER A 48 -0.89 -21.14 3.87
C SER A 48 0.37 -20.66 4.62
N ARG A 49 0.72 -21.33 5.72
CA ARG A 49 1.94 -21.04 6.50
C ARG A 49 3.23 -21.10 5.65
N PRO A 50 3.43 -22.11 4.77
CA PRO A 50 4.62 -22.15 3.91
C PRO A 50 4.73 -20.94 2.97
N THR A 51 3.61 -20.47 2.39
CA THR A 51 3.63 -19.29 1.51
C THR A 51 3.96 -18.02 2.30
N LEU A 52 3.39 -17.88 3.50
CA LEU A 52 3.64 -16.75 4.39
C LEU A 52 5.11 -16.71 4.84
N ARG A 53 5.65 -17.86 5.26
CA ARG A 53 7.07 -17.99 5.62
C ARG A 53 7.98 -17.59 4.47
N LYS A 54 7.72 -18.09 3.26
CA LYS A 54 8.51 -17.74 2.07
C LYS A 54 8.51 -16.22 1.80
N ALA A 55 7.38 -15.56 2.02
CA ALA A 55 7.29 -14.11 1.87
C ALA A 55 8.04 -13.36 2.98
N ILE A 56 7.93 -13.81 4.23
CA ILE A 56 8.70 -13.24 5.36
C ILE A 56 10.20 -13.43 5.14
N SER A 57 10.65 -14.61 4.69
CA SER A 57 12.05 -14.88 4.39
C SER A 57 12.60 -13.91 3.34
N ARG A 58 11.85 -13.62 2.27
CA ARG A 58 12.25 -12.59 1.29
C ARG A 58 12.39 -11.21 1.92
N LEU A 59 11.45 -10.80 2.76
CA LEU A 59 11.55 -9.52 3.47
C LEU A 59 12.72 -9.48 4.46
N CYS A 60 13.14 -10.62 5.00
CA CYS A 60 14.37 -10.73 5.78
C CYS A 60 15.63 -10.62 4.90
N GLU A 61 15.64 -11.27 3.73
CA GLU A 61 16.71 -11.14 2.72
C GLU A 61 16.85 -9.69 2.25
N ASP A 62 15.73 -8.99 2.06
CA ASP A 62 15.68 -7.56 1.71
C ASP A 62 16.04 -6.65 2.89
N GLY A 63 16.32 -7.19 4.09
CA GLY A 63 16.67 -6.41 5.29
C GLY A 63 15.56 -5.48 5.77
N ILE A 64 14.31 -5.76 5.42
CA ILE A 64 13.12 -5.05 5.91
C ILE A 64 12.71 -5.64 7.25
N LEU A 65 12.77 -6.97 7.37
CA LEU A 65 12.54 -7.71 8.59
C LEU A 65 13.83 -8.35 9.09
N GLU A 66 13.88 -8.67 10.38
CA GLU A 66 14.93 -9.48 10.98
C GLU A 66 14.30 -10.60 11.79
N SER A 67 14.64 -11.85 11.48
CA SER A 67 14.22 -13.01 12.25
C SER A 67 15.25 -13.34 13.32
N ARG A 68 14.88 -13.20 14.59
CA ARG A 68 15.70 -13.56 15.74
C ARG A 68 15.22 -14.89 16.31
N GLN A 69 16.07 -15.91 16.26
CA GLN A 69 15.73 -17.26 16.72
C GLN A 69 15.18 -17.23 18.16
N GLY A 70 14.02 -17.86 18.39
CA GLY A 70 13.33 -17.88 19.68
C GLY A 70 12.65 -16.57 20.09
N SER A 71 13.00 -15.44 19.48
CA SER A 71 12.49 -14.10 19.85
C SER A 71 11.41 -13.59 18.90
N GLY A 72 11.39 -14.04 17.64
CA GLY A 72 10.40 -13.69 16.63
C GLY A 72 10.98 -12.84 15.50
N THR A 73 10.11 -12.24 14.69
CA THR A 73 10.48 -11.42 13.54
C THR A 73 10.20 -9.95 13.84
N PHE A 74 11.13 -9.05 13.53
CA PHE A 74 11.07 -7.64 13.89
C PHE A 74 11.20 -6.75 12.66
N LEU A 75 10.55 -5.58 12.66
CA LEU A 75 10.66 -4.61 11.58
C LEU A 75 11.95 -3.81 11.72
N MET A 76 12.89 -3.94 10.78
CA MET A 76 14.14 -3.19 10.77
C MET A 76 14.05 -1.91 9.96
N ARG A 77 13.28 -1.94 8.86
CA ARG A 77 13.09 -0.80 7.97
C ARG A 77 11.63 -0.74 7.51
N PRO A 78 11.04 0.44 7.27
CA PRO A 78 9.69 0.54 6.74
C PRO A 78 9.60 -0.17 5.39
N LEU A 79 8.55 -0.99 5.18
CA LEU A 79 8.30 -1.72 3.92
C LEU A 79 8.25 -0.78 2.71
N HIS A 80 7.76 0.43 2.94
CA HIS A 80 7.79 1.54 2.02
C HIS A 80 8.04 2.77 2.90
N GLN A 81 9.13 3.52 2.67
CA GLN A 81 8.92 4.96 2.84
C GLN A 81 7.76 5.26 1.89
N PRO A 82 6.64 5.87 2.32
CA PRO A 82 5.89 6.62 1.35
C PRO A 82 6.96 7.46 0.66
N ILE A 83 7.10 7.37 -0.67
CA ILE A 83 7.61 8.52 -1.42
C ILE A 83 6.85 9.65 -0.75
N GLN A 84 7.51 10.49 0.06
CA GLN A 84 6.84 11.55 0.83
C GLN A 84 5.97 12.22 -0.20
N ALA A 85 4.65 11.95 -0.21
CA ALA A 85 3.87 11.90 -1.45
C ALA A 85 4.27 13.10 -2.28
N ALA A 86 5.20 12.90 -3.24
CA ALA A 86 6.03 14.01 -3.71
C ALA A 86 5.04 14.93 -4.34
N LYS A 87 4.69 16.02 -3.63
CA LYS A 87 3.41 16.74 -3.69
C LYS A 87 2.88 16.56 -5.10
N ARG A 88 2.02 15.56 -5.35
CA ARG A 88 1.83 15.06 -6.72
C ARG A 88 1.07 16.15 -7.43
N THR A 89 1.79 17.07 -8.04
CA THR A 89 1.23 18.16 -8.84
C THR A 89 0.49 17.47 -9.96
N ARG A 90 -0.82 17.28 -9.78
CA ARG A 90 -1.69 16.82 -10.84
C ARG A 90 -1.74 17.97 -11.83
N MET A 91 -0.93 17.88 -12.88
CA MET A 91 -1.11 18.75 -14.03
C MET A 91 -2.37 18.31 -14.77
N LEU A 92 -3.36 19.19 -14.83
CA LEU A 92 -4.52 19.05 -15.69
C LEU A 92 -4.23 19.83 -16.98
N GLY A 93 -4.10 19.14 -18.11
CA GLY A 93 -3.92 19.77 -19.42
C GLY A 93 -5.27 20.17 -20.02
N LEU A 94 -5.44 21.45 -20.34
CA LEU A 94 -6.65 21.98 -20.99
C LEU A 94 -6.37 22.24 -22.47
N LEU A 95 -7.06 21.55 -23.39
CA LEU A 95 -6.93 21.79 -24.83
C LEU A 95 -7.95 22.85 -25.27
N MET A 96 -7.47 24.05 -25.60
CA MET A 96 -8.33 25.14 -26.05
C MET A 96 -8.23 25.32 -27.58
N PRO A 97 -9.36 25.46 -28.30
CA PRO A 97 -9.36 25.64 -29.75
C PRO A 97 -8.86 27.02 -30.19
N THR A 98 -8.89 28.02 -29.31
CA THR A 98 -8.26 29.34 -29.53
C THR A 98 -8.01 30.05 -28.20
N VAL A 99 -6.92 30.81 -28.10
CA VAL A 99 -6.60 31.62 -26.91
C VAL A 99 -7.11 33.06 -27.01
N ARG A 100 -7.75 33.42 -28.12
CA ARG A 100 -8.19 34.79 -28.42
C ARG A 100 -9.57 35.14 -27.85
N ASN A 101 -10.23 34.21 -27.15
CA ASN A 101 -11.51 34.47 -26.52
C ASN A 101 -11.30 34.86 -25.05
N PRO A 102 -11.72 36.08 -24.61
CA PRO A 102 -11.55 36.54 -23.23
C PRO A 102 -12.23 35.64 -22.19
N MET A 103 -13.28 34.89 -22.57
CA MET A 103 -13.94 33.92 -21.68
C MET A 103 -13.00 32.77 -21.27
N ILE A 104 -12.11 32.34 -22.16
CA ILE A 104 -11.17 31.24 -21.90
C ILE A 104 -10.11 31.68 -20.87
N ALA A 105 -9.63 32.92 -20.97
CA ALA A 105 -8.69 33.48 -20.00
C ALA A 105 -9.30 33.51 -18.59
N GLN A 106 -10.56 33.94 -18.46
CA GLN A 106 -11.29 33.93 -17.19
C GLN A 106 -11.48 32.52 -16.63
N LEU A 107 -11.71 31.53 -17.49
CA LEU A 107 -11.88 30.14 -17.08
C LEU A 107 -10.58 29.55 -16.53
N VAL A 108 -9.44 29.82 -17.19
CA VAL A 108 -8.12 29.37 -16.72
C VAL A 108 -7.80 29.98 -15.36
N GLU A 109 -8.00 31.28 -15.20
CA GLU A 109 -7.73 31.99 -13.95
C GLU A 109 -8.63 31.50 -12.80
N ALA A 110 -9.91 31.25 -13.08
CA ALA A 110 -10.83 30.68 -12.09
C ALA A 110 -10.42 29.26 -11.66
N ILE A 111 -9.92 28.43 -12.59
CA ILE A 111 -9.42 27.09 -12.29
C ILE A 111 -8.15 27.18 -11.41
N GLU A 112 -7.24 28.10 -11.70
CA GLU A 112 -6.03 28.31 -10.88
C GLU A 112 -6.37 28.72 -9.44
N GLN A 113 -7.37 29.58 -9.24
CA GLN A 113 -7.82 30.00 -7.91
C GLN A 113 -8.38 28.84 -7.08
N VAL A 114 -9.22 28.00 -7.69
CA VAL A 114 -9.80 26.82 -7.02
C VAL A 114 -8.77 25.72 -6.79
N ALA A 115 -7.77 25.60 -7.67
CA ALA A 115 -6.71 24.59 -7.53
C ALA A 115 -5.63 24.97 -6.51
N THR A 116 -5.52 26.26 -6.16
CA THR A 116 -4.51 26.80 -5.23
C THR A 116 -5.05 26.98 -3.80
N ALA A 117 -6.38 26.96 -3.61
CA ALA A 117 -7.07 26.99 -2.32
C ALA A 117 -7.11 25.61 -1.63
#